data_AF-A0A4V6AAR7-F1
#
_entry.id   AF-A0A4V6AAR7-F1
#
_cell.length_a   1.000
_cell.length_b   1.000
_cell.length_c   1.000
_cell.angle_alpha   90.00
_cell.angle_beta   90.00
_cell.angle_gamma   90.00
#
_symmetry.space_group_name_H-M   'P 1'
#
loop_
_entity.id
_entity.type
_entity.pdbx_description
1 polymer ?
#
loop_
_entity_poly.entity_id
_entity_poly.type
_entity_poly.pdbx_seq_one_letter_code
_entity_poly.pdbx_strand_id
1 'polypeptide(L)'
;MTDASERFSTREAEKFPFPGRERRDAKRRRPGDVDYDPRTLYLPAEFAKSLTEQTETPEQLELRRKEKGSKDKVVKREICAVITKGTLSEGELLSANPDASYLMAVTASHQSLGNQGLERIFGVCVVDITTSRIILGQFGDDAECSSLRCLLYELRAVEIVKPAKMLSTETERVMVRHTRNPLVNELASLSEFWDAKKTVQEVKTIYKHIGDLLASGPLNKTDKTDLDTTNLNVGEYRPSYLPNILSEFYESLALSALGGALYYLKQTFLDETLLRFAKFDSLPCSDFCEVAKKSYMILDAAALENIEIF
;
A
#
# COMPACT_ATOMS: atom_id res chain seq x y z
N MET A 1 2.75 -41.77 19.86
CA MET A 1 3.87 -41.17 19.10
C MET A 1 3.60 -39.68 19.06
N THR A 2 4.30 -38.87 19.86
CA THR A 2 4.18 -37.41 19.81
C THR A 2 4.71 -36.92 18.47
N ASP A 3 3.83 -36.24 17.74
CA ASP A 3 4.01 -35.82 16.36
C ASP A 3 5.28 -34.97 16.22
N ALA A 4 6.07 -35.23 15.17
CA ALA A 4 7.33 -34.51 14.93
C ALA A 4 7.09 -33.00 14.82
N SER A 5 5.90 -32.61 14.37
CA SER A 5 5.41 -31.23 14.32
C SER A 5 5.36 -30.58 15.72
N GLU A 6 4.75 -31.24 16.71
CA GLU A 6 4.65 -30.69 18.08
C GLU A 6 6.02 -30.50 18.73
N ARG A 7 6.95 -31.44 18.51
CA ARG A 7 8.32 -31.35 19.03
C ARG A 7 9.11 -30.21 18.38
N PHE A 8 8.88 -29.97 17.09
CA PHE A 8 9.47 -28.85 16.37
C PHE A 8 8.92 -27.51 16.88
N SER A 9 7.59 -27.38 16.99
CA SER A 9 6.94 -26.16 17.52
C SER A 9 7.37 -25.86 18.96
N THR A 10 7.56 -26.89 19.80
CA THR A 10 8.01 -26.71 21.18
C THR A 10 9.46 -26.21 21.24
N ARG A 11 10.35 -26.76 20.41
CA ARG A 11 11.75 -26.31 20.31
C ARG A 11 11.87 -24.88 19.76
N GLU A 12 11.07 -24.53 18.76
CA GLU A 12 11.05 -23.15 18.24
C GLU A 12 10.51 -22.16 19.27
N ALA A 13 9.44 -22.52 20.00
CA ALA A 13 8.88 -21.67 21.05
C ALA A 13 9.85 -21.46 22.24
N GLU A 14 10.72 -22.42 22.53
CA GLU A 14 11.80 -22.27 23.51
C GLU A 14 12.96 -21.42 22.97
N LYS A 15 13.31 -21.59 21.69
CA LYS A 15 14.39 -20.84 21.04
C LYS A 15 14.03 -19.37 20.82
N PHE A 16 12.77 -19.11 20.50
CA PHE A 16 12.23 -17.78 20.25
C PHE A 16 10.99 -17.59 21.14
N PRO A 17 11.16 -17.11 22.39
CA PRO A 17 10.03 -16.89 23.28
C PRO A 17 9.22 -15.63 22.91
N PHE A 18 9.86 -14.66 22.24
CA PHE A 18 9.30 -13.34 21.90
C PHE A 18 8.17 -13.33 20.86
N PRO A 19 7.99 -14.27 19.91
CA PRO A 19 6.78 -14.36 19.08
C PRO A 19 5.61 -15.05 19.81
N GLY A 20 5.91 -15.83 20.85
CA GLY A 20 4.96 -16.66 21.60
C GLY A 20 4.70 -16.14 23.01
N ARG A 21 5.24 -16.81 24.02
CA ARG A 21 4.94 -16.56 25.44
C ARG A 21 5.35 -15.17 25.94
N GLU A 22 6.39 -14.59 25.34
CA GLU A 22 6.91 -13.26 25.68
C GLU A 22 6.54 -12.21 24.63
N ARG A 23 5.47 -12.44 23.86
CA ARG A 23 5.00 -11.50 22.84
C ARG A 23 4.79 -10.12 23.42
N ARG A 24 5.47 -9.16 22.81
CA ARG A 24 5.37 -7.74 23.12
C ARG A 24 5.36 -6.94 21.84
N ASP A 25 4.74 -5.77 21.86
CA ASP A 25 4.76 -4.83 20.74
C ASP A 25 6.06 -4.00 20.70
N ALA A 26 6.23 -3.12 19.70
CA ALA A 26 7.41 -2.28 19.55
C ALA A 26 7.72 -1.40 20.79
N LYS A 27 6.70 -1.04 21.56
CA LYS A 27 6.83 -0.28 22.82
C LYS A 27 6.95 -1.18 24.06
N ARG A 28 7.16 -2.48 23.87
CA ARG A 28 7.31 -3.53 24.89
C ARG A 28 6.03 -3.81 25.71
N ARG A 29 4.85 -3.45 25.20
CA ARG A 29 3.53 -3.73 25.81
C ARG A 29 3.08 -5.15 25.48
N ARG A 30 2.29 -5.78 26.35
CA ARG A 30 1.82 -7.17 26.19
C ARG A 30 0.42 -7.25 25.56
N PRO A 31 0.06 -8.36 24.90
CA PRO A 31 -1.32 -8.64 24.52
C PRO A 31 -2.23 -8.59 25.76
N GLY A 32 -3.11 -7.61 25.83
CA GLY A 32 -3.95 -7.30 27.00
C GLY A 32 -3.79 -5.87 27.54
N ASP A 33 -2.74 -5.16 27.13
CA ASP A 33 -2.62 -3.72 27.34
C ASP A 33 -3.59 -2.96 26.40
N VAL A 34 -4.25 -1.91 26.88
CA VAL A 34 -5.23 -1.12 26.11
C VAL A 34 -4.59 -0.50 24.86
N ASP A 35 -3.32 -0.13 24.96
CA ASP A 35 -2.61 0.50 23.85
C ASP A 35 -1.73 -0.50 23.07
N TYR A 36 -1.83 -1.80 23.34
CA TYR A 36 -1.06 -2.84 22.63
C TYR A 36 -1.25 -2.72 21.11
N ASP A 37 -0.14 -2.59 20.36
CA ASP A 37 -0.19 -2.60 18.89
C ASP A 37 0.10 -4.02 18.35
N PRO A 38 -0.92 -4.77 17.88
CA PRO A 38 -0.75 -6.14 17.40
C PRO A 38 0.06 -6.25 16.10
N ARG A 39 0.23 -5.13 15.37
CA ARG A 39 1.00 -5.07 14.11
C ARG A 39 2.50 -5.09 14.33
N THR A 40 2.95 -4.84 15.56
CA THR A 40 4.37 -4.74 15.87
C THR A 40 4.81 -5.86 16.81
N LEU A 41 6.06 -6.29 16.67
CA LEU A 41 6.68 -7.30 17.51
C LEU A 41 8.02 -6.76 18.03
N TYR A 42 8.21 -6.80 19.34
CA TYR A 42 9.52 -6.54 19.93
C TYR A 42 10.47 -7.68 19.57
N LEU A 43 11.49 -7.35 18.80
CA LEU A 43 12.59 -8.26 18.51
C LEU A 43 13.81 -7.88 19.36
N PRO A 44 14.46 -8.85 20.03
CA PRO A 44 15.76 -8.63 20.64
C PRO A 44 16.76 -8.07 19.62
N ALA A 45 17.57 -7.09 20.01
CA ALA A 45 18.45 -6.37 19.09
C ALA A 45 19.41 -7.29 18.32
N GLU A 46 19.91 -8.36 18.95
CA GLU A 46 20.77 -9.34 18.32
C GLU A 46 20.05 -10.18 17.26
N PHE A 47 18.77 -10.49 17.47
CA PHE A 47 17.95 -11.23 16.50
C PHE A 47 17.53 -10.33 15.34
N ALA A 48 17.11 -9.09 15.60
CA ALA A 48 16.77 -8.13 14.56
C ALA A 48 17.93 -7.89 13.59
N LYS A 49 19.18 -7.78 14.11
CA LYS A 49 20.39 -7.69 13.30
C LYS A 49 20.62 -8.90 12.39
N SER A 50 20.10 -10.08 12.73
CA SER A 50 20.27 -11.29 11.92
C SER A 50 19.30 -11.40 10.75
N LEU A 51 18.19 -10.63 10.78
CA LEU A 51 17.13 -10.65 9.75
C LEU A 51 17.33 -9.60 8.66
N THR A 52 18.13 -8.58 8.93
CA THR A 52 18.39 -7.46 8.02
C THR A 52 19.55 -7.75 7.08
N GLU A 53 19.44 -7.33 5.83
CA GLU A 53 20.50 -7.52 4.85
C GLU A 53 21.71 -6.65 5.16
N GLN A 54 22.87 -7.12 4.70
CA GLN A 54 24.12 -6.41 4.85
C GLN A 54 24.24 -5.33 3.77
N THR A 55 24.09 -4.06 4.16
CA THR A 55 24.16 -2.91 3.25
C THR A 55 25.58 -2.35 3.10
N GLU A 56 26.55 -2.94 3.78
CA GLU A 56 27.95 -2.51 3.80
C GLU A 56 28.89 -3.71 3.67
N THR A 57 29.89 -3.62 2.79
CA THR A 57 30.93 -4.66 2.69
C THR A 57 31.92 -4.55 3.86
N PRO A 58 32.66 -5.63 4.20
CA PRO A 58 33.70 -5.57 5.23
C PRO A 58 34.75 -4.48 4.96
N GLU A 59 35.08 -4.23 3.68
CA GLU A 59 36.01 -3.18 3.27
C GLU A 59 35.46 -1.77 3.54
N GLN A 60 34.17 -1.54 3.25
CA GLN A 60 33.49 -0.28 3.54
C GLN A 60 33.41 -0.01 5.06
N LEU A 61 33.23 -1.07 5.86
CA LEU A 61 33.29 -0.98 7.32
C LEU A 61 34.66 -0.52 7.80
N GLU A 62 35.75 -1.06 7.25
CA GLU A 62 37.11 -0.64 7.58
C GLU A 62 37.38 0.81 7.20
N LEU A 63 36.90 1.25 6.03
CA LEU A 63 36.99 2.65 5.60
C LEU A 63 36.24 3.57 6.58
N ARG A 64 35.01 3.21 6.97
CA ARG A 64 34.22 3.98 7.94
C ARG A 64 34.90 4.08 9.29
N ARG A 65 35.54 3.01 9.77
CA ARG A 65 36.32 3.04 11.02
C ARG A 65 37.49 4.01 10.91
N LYS A 66 38.19 4.02 9.78
CA LYS A 66 39.32 4.92 9.53
C LYS A 66 38.87 6.38 9.47
N GLU A 67 37.77 6.68 8.78
CA GLU A 67 37.30 8.06 8.58
C GLU A 67 36.54 8.63 9.78
N LYS A 68 35.63 7.85 10.39
CA LYS A 68 34.75 8.32 11.48
C LYS A 68 35.24 7.92 12.87
N GLY A 69 36.36 7.19 12.98
CA GLY A 69 36.89 6.71 14.25
C GLY A 69 35.95 5.76 15.02
N SER A 70 34.93 5.19 14.34
CA SER A 70 33.96 4.31 14.99
C SER A 70 34.61 3.00 15.45
N LYS A 71 34.21 2.50 16.62
CA LYS A 71 34.63 1.19 17.16
C LYS A 71 33.74 0.03 16.70
N ASP A 72 32.82 0.26 15.77
CA ASP A 72 31.82 -0.73 15.35
C ASP A 72 32.47 -1.95 14.71
N LYS A 73 32.29 -3.13 15.32
CA LYS A 73 32.84 -4.39 14.81
C LYS A 73 32.03 -5.05 13.69
N VAL A 74 30.83 -4.52 13.43
CA VAL A 74 29.82 -5.17 12.59
C VAL A 74 29.46 -4.24 11.45
N VAL A 75 29.31 -4.85 10.27
CA VAL A 75 28.77 -4.23 9.06
C VAL A 75 27.37 -3.70 9.30
N LYS A 76 27.05 -2.57 8.67
CA LYS A 76 25.70 -2.00 8.76
C LYS A 76 24.69 -2.96 8.14
N ARG A 77 23.54 -3.08 8.79
CA ARG A 77 22.41 -3.86 8.29
C ARG A 77 21.13 -3.06 8.39
N GLU A 78 20.32 -3.13 7.36
CA GLU A 78 19.08 -2.36 7.22
C GLU A 78 17.98 -3.22 6.60
N ILE A 79 16.72 -2.81 6.78
CA ILE A 79 15.60 -3.46 6.12
C ILE A 79 15.59 -2.98 4.67
N CYS A 80 15.77 -3.90 3.72
CA CYS A 80 15.82 -3.58 2.30
C CYS A 80 14.44 -3.70 1.61
N ALA A 81 13.56 -4.58 2.11
CA ALA A 81 12.23 -4.78 1.56
C ALA A 81 11.27 -5.39 2.60
N VAL A 82 9.97 -5.11 2.46
CA VAL A 82 8.90 -5.80 3.18
C VAL A 82 7.94 -6.40 2.15
N ILE A 83 7.88 -7.73 2.10
CA ILE A 83 7.05 -8.47 1.17
C ILE A 83 5.80 -8.96 1.88
N THR A 84 4.64 -8.65 1.30
CA THR A 84 3.30 -9.01 1.79
C THR A 84 2.51 -9.66 0.67
N LYS A 85 1.27 -10.10 0.97
CA LYS A 85 0.43 -10.75 -0.06
C LYS A 85 0.12 -9.78 -1.21
N GLY A 86 -0.13 -8.50 -0.88
CA GLY A 86 -0.40 -7.46 -1.86
C GLY A 86 0.87 -6.88 -2.48
N THR A 87 2.01 -6.89 -1.79
CA THR A 87 3.28 -6.27 -2.25
C THR A 87 4.26 -7.21 -2.95
N LEU A 88 3.76 -8.34 -3.44
CA LEU A 88 4.57 -9.38 -4.08
C LEU A 88 4.95 -8.96 -5.52
N SER A 89 6.22 -8.64 -5.74
CA SER A 89 6.75 -8.22 -7.05
C SER A 89 7.81 -9.17 -7.63
N GLU A 90 8.24 -10.19 -6.89
CA GLU A 90 9.27 -11.14 -7.34
C GLU A 90 8.70 -12.24 -8.25
N GLY A 91 9.31 -12.36 -9.44
CA GLY A 91 8.83 -13.23 -10.53
C GLY A 91 8.74 -14.72 -10.22
N GLU A 92 9.54 -15.23 -9.28
CA GLU A 92 9.53 -16.66 -8.93
C GLU A 92 8.29 -17.01 -8.08
N LEU A 93 7.82 -16.09 -7.21
CA LEU A 93 6.60 -16.24 -6.43
C LEU A 93 5.32 -15.91 -7.23
N LEU A 94 5.41 -15.00 -8.20
CA LEU A 94 4.30 -14.68 -9.11
C LEU A 94 3.92 -15.88 -10.01
N SER A 95 4.86 -16.79 -10.29
CA SER A 95 4.60 -18.00 -11.08
C SER A 95 3.60 -18.97 -10.45
N ALA A 96 3.39 -18.89 -9.12
CA ALA A 96 2.48 -19.75 -8.39
C ALA A 96 1.00 -19.34 -8.49
N ASN A 97 0.71 -18.06 -8.78
CA ASN A 97 -0.66 -17.53 -8.91
C ASN A 97 -0.72 -16.53 -10.07
N PRO A 98 -1.37 -16.87 -11.21
CA PRO A 98 -1.47 -15.98 -12.36
C PRO A 98 -2.44 -14.80 -12.17
N ASP A 99 -3.25 -14.81 -11.10
CA ASP A 99 -4.22 -13.76 -10.80
C ASP A 99 -3.53 -12.51 -10.22
N ALA A 100 -4.02 -11.33 -10.60
CA ALA A 100 -3.48 -10.06 -10.11
C ALA A 100 -3.69 -9.91 -8.60
N SER A 101 -2.61 -9.61 -7.88
CA SER A 101 -2.60 -9.42 -6.43
C SER A 101 -2.87 -7.95 -6.09
N TYR A 102 -4.15 -7.60 -5.93
CA TYR A 102 -4.54 -6.23 -5.62
C TYR A 102 -4.42 -5.89 -4.13
N LEU A 103 -3.81 -4.75 -3.85
CA LEU A 103 -3.87 -4.03 -2.57
C LEU A 103 -4.98 -2.99 -2.64
N MET A 104 -5.96 -3.05 -1.74
CA MET A 104 -7.08 -2.11 -1.73
C MET A 104 -7.07 -1.27 -0.44
N ALA A 105 -7.04 0.05 -0.54
CA ALA A 105 -7.32 0.95 0.57
C ALA A 105 -8.78 1.41 0.52
N VAL A 106 -9.50 1.32 1.64
CA VAL A 106 -10.91 1.70 1.76
C VAL A 106 -11.11 2.67 2.91
N THR A 107 -11.82 3.77 2.66
CA THR A 107 -12.31 4.72 3.66
C THR A 107 -13.77 5.05 3.40
N ALA A 108 -14.49 5.52 4.42
CA ALA A 108 -15.90 5.85 4.31
C ALA A 108 -16.23 7.12 5.10
N SER A 109 -17.25 7.84 4.64
CA SER A 109 -17.88 8.91 5.40
C SER A 109 -19.40 8.79 5.34
N HIS A 110 -20.06 9.30 6.37
CA HIS A 110 -21.51 9.44 6.38
C HIS A 110 -21.87 10.88 6.01
N GLN A 111 -22.60 11.07 4.92
CA GLN A 111 -23.20 12.34 4.60
C GLN A 111 -24.70 12.27 4.87
N SER A 112 -25.20 13.25 5.62
CA SER A 112 -26.64 13.41 5.85
C SER A 112 -27.20 14.32 4.77
N LEU A 113 -27.72 13.76 3.68
CA LEU A 113 -28.55 14.52 2.76
C LEU A 113 -29.97 14.64 3.34
N GLY A 114 -30.49 15.87 3.39
CA GLY A 114 -31.78 16.17 4.02
C GLY A 114 -32.93 15.30 3.49
N ASN A 115 -33.76 14.80 4.42
CA ASN A 115 -35.03 14.07 4.23
C ASN A 115 -35.04 12.75 3.44
N GLN A 116 -33.91 12.23 2.94
CA GLN A 116 -33.83 10.88 2.36
C GLN A 116 -32.57 10.13 2.83
N GLY A 117 -32.66 9.51 4.01
CA GLY A 117 -31.67 8.52 4.48
C GLY A 117 -30.25 9.05 4.74
N LEU A 118 -29.44 8.23 5.42
CA LEU A 118 -28.00 8.45 5.52
C LEU A 118 -27.34 7.70 4.36
N GLU A 119 -26.82 8.41 3.37
CA GLU A 119 -26.05 7.81 2.28
C GLU A 119 -24.58 7.69 2.71
N ARG A 120 -24.00 6.50 2.56
CA ARG A 120 -22.58 6.27 2.87
C ARG A 120 -21.79 6.50 1.61
N ILE A 121 -20.74 7.30 1.71
CA ILE A 121 -19.83 7.50 0.58
C ILE A 121 -18.54 6.78 0.89
N PHE A 122 -18.13 5.89 -0.02
CA PHE A 122 -16.85 5.19 0.05
C PHE A 122 -15.83 5.88 -0.83
N GLY A 123 -14.60 5.95 -0.33
CA GLY A 123 -13.40 6.22 -1.12
C GLY A 123 -12.56 4.96 -1.19
N VAL A 124 -12.19 4.57 -2.40
CA VAL A 124 -11.40 3.37 -2.67
C VAL A 124 -10.18 3.70 -3.52
N CYS A 125 -9.06 3.07 -3.19
CA CYS A 125 -7.84 3.08 -3.98
C CYS A 125 -7.35 1.65 -4.12
N VAL A 126 -7.20 1.19 -5.36
CA VAL A 126 -6.76 -0.17 -5.68
C VAL A 126 -5.43 -0.07 -6.37
N VAL A 127 -4.45 -0.82 -5.89
CA VAL A 127 -3.08 -0.80 -6.39
C VAL A 127 -2.71 -2.20 -6.83
N ASP A 128 -2.28 -2.30 -8.09
CA ASP A 128 -1.52 -3.44 -8.59
C ASP A 128 -0.06 -3.02 -8.70
N ILE A 129 0.76 -3.59 -7.81
CA ILE A 129 2.18 -3.26 -7.70
C ILE A 129 2.97 -3.85 -8.87
N THR A 130 2.52 -4.98 -9.42
CA THR A 130 3.23 -5.66 -10.52
C THR A 130 3.15 -4.86 -11.81
N THR A 131 2.00 -4.24 -12.08
CA THR A 131 1.76 -3.43 -13.29
C THR A 131 1.89 -1.93 -13.04
N SER A 132 2.19 -1.52 -11.81
CA SER A 132 2.17 -0.13 -11.35
C SER A 132 0.88 0.60 -11.71
N ARG A 133 -0.26 -0.06 -11.52
CA ARG A 133 -1.58 0.50 -11.83
C ARG A 133 -2.29 0.93 -10.54
N ILE A 134 -2.78 2.15 -10.51
CA ILE A 134 -3.53 2.73 -9.38
C ILE A 134 -4.92 3.11 -9.88
N ILE A 135 -5.95 2.50 -9.32
CA ILE A 135 -7.35 2.75 -9.66
C ILE A 135 -8.01 3.49 -8.49
N LEU A 136 -8.59 4.66 -8.74
CA LEU A 136 -9.21 5.51 -7.72
C LEU A 136 -10.72 5.62 -7.96
N GLY A 137 -11.51 5.54 -6.89
CA GLY A 137 -12.95 5.68 -6.99
C GLY A 137 -13.58 6.29 -5.75
N GLN A 138 -14.66 7.03 -5.96
CA GLN A 138 -15.57 7.45 -4.91
C GLN A 138 -17.00 7.16 -5.36
N PHE A 139 -17.79 6.51 -4.50
CA PHE A 139 -19.17 6.14 -4.81
C PHE A 139 -20.06 6.16 -3.57
N GLY A 140 -21.33 6.53 -3.75
CA GLY A 140 -22.41 6.34 -2.78
C GLY A 140 -22.82 4.87 -2.66
N ASP A 141 -23.23 4.46 -1.46
CA ASP A 141 -23.62 3.09 -1.17
C ASP A 141 -24.77 3.05 -0.15
N ASP A 142 -25.50 1.94 -0.21
CA ASP A 142 -26.70 1.71 0.59
C ASP A 142 -26.39 1.21 2.01
N ALA A 143 -27.46 0.93 2.75
CA ALA A 143 -27.37 0.42 4.11
C ALA A 143 -26.63 -0.93 4.21
N GLU A 144 -26.65 -1.73 3.14
CA GLU A 144 -26.10 -3.08 3.06
C GLU A 144 -24.71 -3.15 2.40
N CYS A 145 -24.18 -2.02 1.92
CA CYS A 145 -22.93 -1.93 1.20
C CYS A 145 -22.92 -2.75 -0.11
N SER A 146 -24.03 -2.71 -0.88
CA SER A 146 -24.18 -3.49 -2.11
C SER A 146 -23.14 -3.13 -3.17
N SER A 147 -22.84 -1.85 -3.37
CA SER A 147 -21.83 -1.40 -4.33
C SER A 147 -20.43 -1.85 -3.94
N LEU A 148 -20.08 -1.73 -2.65
CA LEU A 148 -18.81 -2.23 -2.12
C LEU A 148 -18.68 -3.75 -2.27
N ARG A 149 -19.76 -4.51 -2.06
CA ARG A 149 -19.76 -5.98 -2.26
C ARG A 149 -19.39 -6.33 -3.70
N CYS A 150 -20.03 -5.68 -4.68
CA CYS A 150 -19.73 -5.89 -6.09
C CYS A 150 -18.25 -5.61 -6.39
N LEU A 151 -17.74 -4.49 -5.89
CA LEU A 151 -16.35 -4.10 -6.10
C LEU A 151 -15.34 -5.09 -5.49
N LEU A 152 -15.60 -5.56 -4.26
CA LEU A 152 -14.75 -6.54 -3.59
C LEU A 152 -14.74 -7.88 -4.31
N TYR A 153 -15.88 -8.29 -4.87
CA TYR A 153 -15.99 -9.55 -5.62
C TYR A 153 -15.28 -9.50 -6.96
N GLU A 154 -15.35 -8.34 -7.65
CA GLU A 154 -14.69 -8.11 -8.93
C GLU A 154 -13.16 -8.05 -8.77
N LEU A 155 -12.67 -7.30 -7.79
CA LEU A 155 -11.23 -7.06 -7.63
C LEU A 155 -10.50 -8.11 -6.80
N ARG A 156 -11.20 -8.83 -5.91
CA ARG A 156 -10.62 -9.90 -5.07
C ARG A 156 -9.31 -9.51 -4.39
N ALA A 157 -9.30 -8.32 -3.79
CA ALA A 157 -8.12 -7.80 -3.13
C ALA A 157 -7.56 -8.82 -2.11
N VAL A 158 -6.29 -9.15 -2.26
CA VAL A 158 -5.57 -10.07 -1.36
C VAL A 158 -5.16 -9.40 -0.06
N GLU A 159 -5.15 -8.07 -0.07
CA GLU A 159 -4.75 -7.24 1.04
C GLU A 159 -5.56 -5.94 1.06
N ILE A 160 -6.03 -5.58 2.24
CA ILE A 160 -6.90 -4.43 2.46
C ILE A 160 -6.33 -3.53 3.55
N VAL A 161 -6.26 -2.24 3.26
CA VAL A 161 -5.81 -1.19 4.17
C VAL A 161 -7.01 -0.32 4.55
N LYS A 162 -7.24 -0.11 5.85
CA LYS A 162 -8.33 0.73 6.34
C LYS A 162 -7.91 1.64 7.49
N PRO A 163 -8.55 2.80 7.67
CA PRO A 163 -8.38 3.60 8.88
C PRO A 163 -8.97 2.90 10.10
N ALA A 164 -8.26 2.92 11.22
CA ALA A 164 -8.68 2.30 12.46
C ALA A 164 -9.93 3.01 13.02
N LYS A 165 -10.96 2.22 13.37
CA LYS A 165 -12.19 2.67 14.04
C LYS A 165 -12.99 3.74 13.29
N MET A 166 -12.85 3.84 11.96
CA MET A 166 -13.63 4.79 11.15
C MET A 166 -14.68 4.14 10.26
N LEU A 167 -14.55 2.83 9.98
CA LEU A 167 -15.53 2.10 9.17
C LEU A 167 -16.66 1.56 10.05
N SER A 168 -17.85 1.42 9.46
CA SER A 168 -18.99 0.81 10.15
C SER A 168 -18.78 -0.69 10.34
N THR A 169 -19.41 -1.28 11.35
CA THR A 169 -19.37 -2.74 11.58
C THR A 169 -19.89 -3.52 10.37
N GLU A 170 -20.84 -2.95 9.62
CA GLU A 170 -21.34 -3.58 8.38
C GLU A 170 -20.26 -3.64 7.31
N THR A 171 -19.58 -2.52 7.09
CA THR A 171 -18.47 -2.41 6.14
C THR A 171 -17.37 -3.42 6.46
N GLU A 172 -16.96 -3.48 7.72
CA GLU A 172 -15.91 -4.42 8.14
C GLU A 172 -16.31 -5.88 7.94
N ARG A 173 -17.57 -6.22 8.22
CA ARG A 173 -18.12 -7.56 7.94
C ARG A 173 -18.09 -7.86 6.45
N VAL A 174 -18.56 -6.93 5.61
CA VAL A 174 -18.61 -7.10 4.15
C VAL A 174 -17.22 -7.32 3.57
N MET A 175 -16.23 -6.53 4.02
CA MET A 175 -14.83 -6.67 3.60
C MET A 175 -14.30 -8.07 3.87
N VAL A 176 -14.50 -8.63 5.06
CA VAL A 176 -13.99 -9.96 5.42
C VAL A 176 -14.76 -11.10 4.73
N ARG A 177 -16.07 -10.94 4.54
CA ARG A 177 -16.93 -12.02 4.00
C ARG A 177 -16.82 -12.18 2.50
N HIS A 178 -16.71 -11.07 1.77
CA HIS A 178 -16.78 -11.04 0.30
C HIS A 178 -15.40 -10.96 -0.36
N THR A 179 -14.34 -11.21 0.40
CA THR A 179 -12.98 -11.39 -0.12
C THR A 179 -12.42 -12.72 0.36
N ARG A 180 -11.49 -13.30 -0.39
CA ARG A 180 -10.92 -14.64 -0.14
C ARG A 180 -9.88 -14.61 1.00
N ASN A 181 -10.33 -14.32 2.22
CA ASN A 181 -9.49 -14.22 3.43
C ASN A 181 -8.31 -13.24 3.27
N PRO A 182 -8.60 -11.94 3.10
CA PRO A 182 -7.60 -10.92 2.81
C PRO A 182 -6.74 -10.66 4.04
N LEU A 183 -5.51 -10.20 3.82
CA LEU A 183 -4.75 -9.57 4.90
C LEU A 183 -5.34 -8.18 5.17
N VAL A 184 -5.80 -7.91 6.39
CA VAL A 184 -6.38 -6.60 6.75
C VAL A 184 -5.43 -5.82 7.64
N ASN A 185 -5.00 -4.66 7.17
CA ASN A 185 -4.12 -3.74 7.89
C ASN A 185 -4.90 -2.50 8.33
N GLU A 186 -4.92 -2.28 9.64
CA GLU A 186 -5.50 -1.08 10.24
C GLU A 186 -4.44 -0.01 10.41
N LEU A 187 -4.67 1.17 9.85
CA LEU A 187 -3.79 2.34 9.97
C LEU A 187 -4.39 3.35 10.94
N ALA A 188 -3.56 3.96 11.79
CA ALA A 188 -4.01 5.04 12.66
C ALA A 188 -4.50 6.24 11.83
N SER A 189 -5.74 6.68 12.11
CA SER A 189 -6.41 7.75 11.37
C SER A 189 -5.64 9.07 11.45
N LEU A 190 -5.60 9.82 10.34
CA LEU A 190 -4.92 11.12 10.17
C LEU A 190 -3.39 11.08 10.23
N SER A 191 -2.80 10.23 11.09
CA SER A 191 -1.34 10.08 11.20
C SER A 191 -0.77 9.17 10.12
N GLU A 192 -1.30 7.95 10.04
CA GLU A 192 -0.90 6.90 9.10
C GLU A 192 -1.82 6.91 7.87
N PHE A 193 -3.14 6.98 8.09
CA PHE A 193 -4.11 7.13 7.00
C PHE A 193 -4.36 8.61 6.72
N TRP A 194 -3.74 9.14 5.65
CA TRP A 194 -3.73 10.57 5.36
C TRP A 194 -5.06 11.10 4.81
N ASP A 195 -5.34 12.36 5.11
CA ASP A 195 -6.41 13.11 4.45
C ASP A 195 -6.02 13.50 3.02
N ALA A 196 -7.02 13.78 2.19
CA ALA A 196 -6.85 14.19 0.79
C ALA A 196 -5.81 15.32 0.61
N LYS A 197 -5.83 16.34 1.48
CA LYS A 197 -4.89 17.48 1.44
C LYS A 197 -3.44 17.03 1.65
N LYS A 198 -3.21 16.19 2.65
CA LYS A 198 -1.89 15.66 2.98
C LYS A 198 -1.40 14.71 1.89
N THR A 199 -2.26 13.82 1.39
CA THR A 199 -1.93 12.93 0.26
C THR A 199 -1.41 13.73 -0.93
N VAL A 200 -2.11 14.80 -1.31
CA VAL A 200 -1.72 15.65 -2.43
C VAL A 200 -0.34 16.27 -2.22
N GLN A 201 -0.05 16.75 -1.01
CA GLN A 201 1.25 17.34 -0.69
C GLN A 201 2.38 16.31 -0.74
N GLU A 202 2.16 15.11 -0.21
CA GLU A 202 3.14 14.01 -0.23
C GLU A 202 3.40 13.53 -1.66
N VAL A 203 2.36 13.31 -2.47
CA VAL A 203 2.50 12.91 -3.88
C VAL A 203 3.30 13.95 -4.67
N LYS A 204 3.02 15.25 -4.47
CA LYS A 204 3.81 16.33 -5.10
C LYS A 204 5.28 16.28 -4.68
N THR A 205 5.54 15.97 -3.42
CA THR A 205 6.90 15.87 -2.86
C THR A 205 7.66 14.70 -3.49
N ILE A 206 7.01 13.54 -3.60
CA ILE A 206 7.60 12.34 -4.23
C ILE A 206 7.91 12.58 -5.71
N TYR A 207 6.96 13.14 -6.47
CA TYR A 207 7.20 13.45 -7.88
C TYR A 207 8.31 14.49 -8.10
N LYS A 208 8.41 15.49 -7.22
CA LYS A 208 9.53 16.43 -7.24
C LYS A 208 10.86 15.70 -7.00
N HIS A 209 10.92 14.82 -6.01
CA HIS A 209 12.13 14.05 -5.71
C HIS A 209 12.54 13.15 -6.88
N ILE A 210 11.58 12.44 -7.50
CA ILE A 210 11.80 11.63 -8.70
C ILE A 210 12.31 12.50 -9.86
N GLY A 211 11.73 13.71 -10.04
CA GLY A 211 12.18 14.66 -11.04
C GLY A 211 13.62 15.15 -10.83
N ASP A 212 13.99 15.46 -9.58
CA ASP A 212 15.34 15.89 -9.21
C ASP A 212 16.37 14.76 -9.44
N LEU A 213 16.02 13.51 -9.11
CA LEU A 213 16.86 12.33 -9.36
C LEU A 213 17.13 12.14 -10.85
N LEU A 214 16.10 12.27 -11.69
CA LEU A 214 16.24 12.17 -13.15
C LEU A 214 17.06 13.33 -13.74
N ALA A 215 16.97 14.53 -13.18
CA ALA A 215 17.75 15.69 -13.60
C ALA A 215 19.24 15.63 -13.19
N SER A 216 19.58 14.79 -12.20
CA SER A 216 20.94 14.62 -11.67
C SER A 216 21.79 13.53 -12.34
N GLY A 217 21.35 13.00 -13.50
CA GLY A 217 22.13 12.05 -14.32
C GLY A 217 23.54 12.55 -14.67
N PRO A 218 24.49 11.66 -14.99
CA PRO A 218 25.92 11.96 -14.98
C PRO A 218 26.26 13.11 -15.92
N LEU A 219 26.80 14.15 -15.30
CA LEU A 219 27.19 15.43 -15.86
C LEU A 219 28.39 15.28 -16.81
N ASN A 220 28.15 15.02 -18.10
CA ASN A 220 29.09 15.46 -19.13
C ASN A 220 28.89 16.97 -19.34
N LYS A 221 29.55 17.75 -18.49
CA LYS A 221 29.81 19.17 -18.75
C LYS A 221 30.83 19.25 -19.90
N THR A 222 30.34 19.41 -21.13
CA THR A 222 31.12 20.04 -22.19
C THR A 222 30.26 21.05 -22.92
N ASP A 223 30.60 22.30 -22.66
CA ASP A 223 30.51 23.50 -23.47
C ASP A 223 29.22 23.92 -24.19
N LYS A 224 28.93 25.21 -23.96
CA LYS A 224 27.96 26.03 -24.67
C LYS A 224 28.28 26.08 -26.17
N THR A 225 27.30 25.82 -27.02
CA THR A 225 27.11 26.55 -28.28
C THR A 225 25.64 26.52 -28.71
N ASP A 226 25.16 27.68 -29.16
CA ASP A 226 23.86 27.93 -29.77
C ASP A 226 23.60 27.03 -31.01
N LEU A 227 22.36 26.55 -31.20
CA LEU A 227 21.59 26.61 -32.46
C LEU A 227 20.24 25.87 -32.35
N ASP A 228 19.24 26.46 -32.98
CA ASP A 228 17.84 26.07 -33.14
C ASP A 228 17.56 24.64 -33.68
N THR A 229 16.43 24.10 -33.18
CA THR A 229 15.47 23.14 -33.76
C THR A 229 15.98 21.95 -34.60
N THR A 230 15.77 20.72 -34.13
CA THR A 230 14.97 19.68 -34.83
C THR A 230 14.85 18.38 -34.03
N ASN A 231 13.61 18.00 -33.73
CA ASN A 231 13.06 16.65 -33.67
C ASN A 231 13.96 15.50 -33.18
N LEU A 232 13.90 15.21 -31.88
CA LEU A 232 13.89 13.85 -31.37
C LEU A 232 12.68 13.67 -30.46
N ASN A 233 11.62 13.08 -31.03
CA ASN A 233 10.48 12.52 -30.32
C ASN A 233 10.96 11.43 -29.36
N VAL A 234 11.14 11.78 -28.08
CA VAL A 234 11.04 10.84 -26.95
C VAL A 234 10.27 11.59 -25.87
N GLY A 235 9.03 11.18 -25.67
CA GLY A 235 8.00 11.93 -24.93
C GLY A 235 8.45 12.45 -23.57
N GLU A 236 8.27 13.75 -23.39
CA GLU A 236 8.49 14.52 -22.16
C GLU A 236 7.60 14.02 -21.02
N TYR A 237 8.05 13.04 -20.24
CA TYR A 237 7.51 12.79 -18.91
C TYR A 237 8.30 13.60 -17.89
N ARG A 238 7.88 14.85 -17.67
CA ARG A 238 8.37 15.69 -16.57
C ARG A 238 7.27 15.73 -15.50
N PRO A 239 7.32 14.94 -14.42
CA PRO A 239 6.28 14.94 -13.41
C PRO A 239 6.53 16.09 -12.42
N SER A 240 6.41 17.33 -12.89
CA SER A 240 6.30 18.50 -12.01
C SER A 240 4.84 18.84 -11.70
N TYR A 241 3.89 18.15 -12.35
CA TYR A 241 2.45 18.34 -12.19
C TYR A 241 1.84 17.06 -11.64
N LEU A 242 0.88 17.18 -10.71
CA LEU A 242 0.04 16.06 -10.33
C LEU A 242 -0.61 15.49 -11.60
N PRO A 243 -0.68 14.16 -11.75
CA PRO A 243 -1.52 13.54 -12.78
C PRO A 243 -2.90 14.19 -12.81
N ASN A 244 -3.38 14.59 -14.00
CA ASN A 244 -4.63 15.35 -14.17
C ASN A 244 -5.81 14.69 -13.45
N ILE A 245 -5.86 13.36 -13.44
CA ILE A 245 -6.90 12.60 -12.74
C ILE A 245 -6.92 12.82 -11.22
N LEU A 246 -5.77 13.07 -10.58
CA LEU A 246 -5.74 13.41 -9.15
C LEU A 246 -6.31 14.80 -8.87
N SER A 247 -6.33 15.69 -9.86
CA SER A 247 -6.94 17.01 -9.74
C SER A 247 -8.47 16.98 -9.84
N GLU A 248 -9.03 15.97 -10.51
CA GLU A 248 -10.49 15.76 -10.59
C GLU A 248 -11.09 15.33 -9.24
N PHE A 249 -10.30 14.64 -8.43
CA PHE A 249 -10.69 14.12 -7.12
C PHE A 249 -10.49 15.12 -5.96
N TYR A 250 -10.54 16.43 -6.21
CA TYR A 250 -10.24 17.48 -5.22
C TYR A 250 -11.00 17.29 -3.90
N GLU A 251 -10.28 17.16 -2.79
CA GLU A 251 -10.81 16.91 -1.44
C GLU A 251 -11.72 15.66 -1.29
N SER A 252 -11.58 14.68 -2.18
CA SER A 252 -12.36 13.44 -2.14
C SER A 252 -11.85 12.40 -1.13
N LEU A 253 -12.74 11.46 -0.77
CA LEU A 253 -12.38 10.27 0.01
C LEU A 253 -11.46 9.32 -0.78
N ALA A 254 -11.53 9.33 -2.12
CA ALA A 254 -10.63 8.56 -2.98
C ALA A 254 -9.16 8.97 -2.78
N LEU A 255 -8.89 10.27 -2.65
CA LEU A 255 -7.53 10.77 -2.34
C LEU A 255 -7.09 10.43 -0.92
N SER A 256 -8.01 10.35 0.04
CA SER A 256 -7.67 9.86 1.37
C SER A 256 -7.33 8.37 1.33
N ALA A 257 -8.08 7.57 0.57
CA ALA A 257 -7.78 6.16 0.33
C ALA A 257 -6.40 5.97 -0.34
N LEU A 258 -6.07 6.80 -1.34
CA LEU A 258 -4.73 6.84 -1.92
C LEU A 258 -3.66 7.16 -0.87
N GLY A 259 -3.94 8.08 0.04
CA GLY A 259 -3.05 8.42 1.16
C GLY A 259 -2.75 7.24 2.07
N GLY A 260 -3.78 6.47 2.43
CA GLY A 260 -3.63 5.23 3.17
C GLY A 260 -2.80 4.18 2.43
N ALA A 261 -3.06 3.98 1.14
CA ALA A 261 -2.28 3.07 0.30
C ALA A 261 -0.81 3.49 0.21
N LEU A 262 -0.54 4.77 -0.06
CA LEU A 262 0.83 5.30 -0.19
C LEU A 262 1.59 5.26 1.13
N TYR A 263 0.94 5.59 2.26
CA TYR A 263 1.58 5.44 3.56
C TYR A 263 2.00 4.00 3.81
N TYR A 264 1.12 3.04 3.49
CA TYR A 264 1.42 1.62 3.63
C TYR A 264 2.58 1.19 2.73
N LEU A 265 2.56 1.59 1.46
CA LEU A 265 3.61 1.30 0.49
C LEU A 265 4.96 1.93 0.85
N LYS A 266 4.94 3.08 1.55
CA LYS A 266 6.13 3.71 2.11
C LYS A 266 6.75 2.87 3.23
N GLN A 267 5.92 2.19 4.04
CA GLN A 267 6.44 1.21 5.01
C GLN A 267 7.06 -0.02 4.34
N THR A 268 6.62 -0.34 3.13
CA THR A 268 7.17 -1.46 2.34
C THR A 268 8.26 -1.05 1.36
N PHE A 269 8.69 0.23 1.35
CA PHE A 269 9.72 0.78 0.45
C PHE A 269 9.39 0.67 -1.05
N LEU A 270 8.10 0.68 -1.41
CA LEU A 270 7.63 0.55 -2.80
C LEU A 270 6.97 1.81 -3.34
N ASP A 271 6.73 2.83 -2.51
CA ASP A 271 6.03 4.06 -2.87
C ASP A 271 6.69 4.84 -4.01
N GLU A 272 8.02 5.05 -3.94
CA GLU A 272 8.74 5.78 -5.00
C GLU A 272 8.79 4.99 -6.32
N THR A 273 9.09 3.69 -6.26
CA THR A 273 9.15 2.81 -7.43
C THR A 273 7.79 2.69 -8.12
N LEU A 274 6.72 2.56 -7.32
CA LEU A 274 5.35 2.52 -7.83
C LEU A 274 4.98 3.85 -8.49
N LEU A 275 5.12 4.97 -7.78
CA LEU A 275 4.70 6.28 -8.28
C LEU A 275 5.46 6.74 -9.52
N ARG A 276 6.72 6.31 -9.66
CA ARG A 276 7.55 6.57 -10.85
C ARG A 276 6.93 6.00 -12.14
N PHE A 277 6.27 4.85 -12.06
CA PHE A 277 5.66 4.17 -13.20
C PHE A 277 4.13 4.12 -13.11
N ALA A 278 3.54 4.86 -12.16
CA ALA A 278 2.13 4.77 -11.85
C ALA A 278 1.26 5.21 -13.02
N LYS A 279 0.35 4.33 -13.42
CA LYS A 279 -0.77 4.64 -14.30
C LYS A 279 -2.02 4.80 -13.44
N PHE A 280 -2.62 5.98 -13.47
CA PHE A 280 -3.82 6.27 -12.71
C PHE A 280 -5.06 6.10 -13.58
N ASP A 281 -6.00 5.29 -13.11
CA ASP A 281 -7.31 5.10 -13.72
C ASP A 281 -8.42 5.44 -12.72
N SER A 282 -9.58 5.84 -13.23
CA SER A 282 -10.77 6.04 -12.41
C SER A 282 -11.60 4.76 -12.36
N LEU A 283 -12.26 4.52 -11.23
CA LEU A 283 -13.20 3.42 -11.09
C LEU A 283 -14.39 3.67 -12.03
N PRO A 284 -14.81 2.69 -12.84
CA PRO A 284 -15.93 2.86 -13.78
C PRO A 284 -17.27 3.20 -13.11
N CYS A 285 -17.38 3.01 -11.79
CA CYS A 285 -18.56 3.33 -10.99
C CYS A 285 -18.36 4.57 -10.09
N SER A 286 -17.36 5.42 -10.33
CA SER A 286 -17.22 6.65 -9.56
C SER A 286 -18.28 7.67 -9.99
N ASP A 287 -19.03 8.22 -9.03
CA ASP A 287 -20.18 9.12 -9.26
C ASP A 287 -19.82 10.41 -10.01
N PHE A 288 -18.52 10.65 -10.23
CA PHE A 288 -17.98 11.76 -11.02
C PHE A 288 -18.04 11.52 -12.54
N CYS A 289 -18.21 10.27 -12.99
CA CYS A 289 -18.38 9.97 -14.40
C CYS A 289 -19.88 9.81 -14.65
N GLU A 290 -20.48 10.83 -15.26
CA GLU A 290 -21.87 10.79 -15.74
C GLU A 290 -22.20 9.44 -16.36
N VAL A 291 -23.46 9.04 -16.15
CA VAL A 291 -24.19 7.88 -16.70
C VAL A 291 -24.17 7.89 -18.25
N ALA A 292 -22.99 7.84 -18.84
CA ALA A 292 -22.74 7.88 -20.26
C ALA A 292 -22.40 6.45 -20.72
N LYS A 293 -23.48 5.72 -21.07
CA LYS A 293 -23.47 4.47 -21.86
C LYS A 293 -22.53 3.38 -21.33
N LYS A 294 -23.00 2.62 -20.35
CA LYS A 294 -22.45 1.27 -20.08
C LYS A 294 -22.74 0.38 -21.30
N SER A 295 -21.74 0.15 -22.14
CA SER A 295 -21.78 -0.81 -23.26
C SER A 295 -21.66 -2.28 -22.80
N TYR A 296 -21.78 -2.53 -21.49
CA TYR A 296 -21.51 -3.81 -20.85
C TYR A 296 -22.65 -4.18 -19.89
N MET A 297 -22.92 -5.49 -19.78
CA MET A 297 -23.88 -6.04 -18.84
C MET A 297 -23.36 -5.84 -17.41
N ILE A 298 -24.21 -5.32 -16.52
CA ILE A 298 -23.88 -5.18 -15.09
C ILE A 298 -24.29 -6.47 -14.40
N LEU A 299 -23.35 -7.11 -13.72
CA LEU A 299 -23.58 -8.25 -12.84
C LEU A 299 -23.28 -7.80 -11.42
N ASP A 300 -24.23 -8.00 -10.51
CA ASP A 300 -24.03 -7.75 -9.09
C ASP A 300 -23.27 -8.90 -8.43
N ALA A 301 -22.83 -8.70 -7.18
CA ALA A 301 -22.08 -9.73 -6.45
C ALA A 301 -22.85 -11.06 -6.35
N ALA A 302 -24.16 -11.00 -6.15
CA ALA A 302 -25.01 -12.19 -6.07
C ALA A 302 -25.08 -12.94 -7.41
N ALA A 303 -25.21 -12.24 -8.55
CA ALA A 303 -25.15 -12.89 -9.86
C ALA A 303 -23.76 -13.49 -10.13
N LEU A 304 -22.68 -12.79 -9.80
CA LEU A 304 -21.32 -13.30 -9.98
C LEU A 304 -21.03 -14.56 -9.13
N GLU A 305 -21.61 -14.63 -7.93
CA GLU A 305 -21.53 -15.81 -7.05
C GLU A 305 -22.38 -16.97 -7.58
N ASN A 306 -23.64 -16.71 -7.93
CA ASN A 306 -24.58 -17.75 -8.34
C ASN A 306 -24.31 -18.33 -9.74
N ILE A 307 -23.64 -17.59 -10.62
CA ILE A 307 -23.35 -18.02 -11.99
C ILE A 307 -21.95 -18.67 -12.09
N GLU A 308 -21.22 -18.78 -10.96
CA GLU A 308 -19.88 -19.41 -10.89
C GLU A 308 -18.90 -18.90 -11.95
N ILE A 309 -18.97 -17.60 -12.28
CA ILE A 309 -18.15 -17.01 -13.35
C ILE A 309 -16.65 -17.02 -12.98
N PHE A 310 -16.32 -17.17 -11.70
CA PHE A 310 -14.97 -16.96 -11.17
C PHE A 310 -14.62 -17.73 -9.89
#